data_AF-A0A069NAM0-F1
#
_entry.id   AF-A0A069NAM0-F1
#
_cell.length_a   1.000
_cell.length_b   1.000
_cell.length_c   1.000
_cell.angle_alpha   90.00
_cell.angle_beta   90.00
_cell.angle_gamma   90.00
#
_symmetry.space_group_name_H-M   'P 1'
#
loop_
_entity.id
_entity.type
_entity.pdbx_description
1 polymer ?
#
loop_
_entity_poly.entity_id
_entity_poly.type
_entity_poly.pdbx_seq_one_letter_code
_entity_poly.pdbx_strand_id
1 'polypeptide(L)'
;TVMPHNLYLHSSIVQTRVVSRDEASLASAIRLSRLDTIVSLVLALLINAAILILAASAFHATGHTQVTEIEDAYKLLAPIVGTGLAAILFAVTLFASGQSSTFTGTIAGQVIMEGFLRLKIPCYQRRLITRALALVPAVIGVYLMGNGAVGKLLVASQVVLSLQLPFALYPLIRMTNDRALMGKFANALHTKALAWLLFAVISAANAWLVVQTVMDWFA
;
A
#
# COMPACT_ATOMS: atom_id res chain seq x y z
N THR A 1 -4.41 -0.47 5.84
CA THR A 1 -4.37 -0.55 4.36
C THR A 1 -3.38 -1.62 3.96
N VAL A 2 -3.83 -2.70 3.28
CA VAL A 2 -2.93 -3.75 2.79
C VAL A 2 -2.71 -3.51 1.29
N MET A 3 -1.47 -3.23 0.90
CA MET A 3 -1.13 -3.06 -0.50
C MET A 3 -0.65 -4.40 -1.09
N PRO A 4 -1.22 -4.88 -2.22
CA PRO A 4 -0.90 -6.21 -2.75
C PRO A 4 0.60 -6.40 -3.06
N HIS A 5 1.24 -5.38 -3.61
CA HIS A 5 2.67 -5.40 -3.93
C HIS A 5 3.56 -5.54 -2.69
N ASN A 6 3.12 -5.07 -1.52
CA ASN A 6 3.87 -5.24 -0.27
C ASN A 6 3.87 -6.69 0.21
N LEU A 7 2.86 -7.50 -0.15
CA LEU A 7 2.85 -8.92 0.17
C LEU A 7 3.99 -9.64 -0.55
N TYR A 8 4.12 -9.41 -1.87
CA TYR A 8 5.20 -9.98 -2.67
C TYR A 8 6.58 -9.48 -2.23
N LEU A 9 6.71 -8.16 -2.00
CA LEU A 9 7.94 -7.55 -1.53
C LEU A 9 8.40 -8.10 -0.18
N HIS A 10 7.50 -8.18 0.79
CA HIS A 10 7.84 -8.69 2.11
C HIS A 10 8.26 -10.17 2.04
N SER A 11 7.54 -10.98 1.26
CA SER A 11 7.89 -12.38 1.03
C SER A 11 9.26 -12.57 0.38
N SER A 12 9.75 -11.63 -0.43
CA SER A 12 11.11 -11.70 -1.00
C SER A 12 12.18 -11.14 -0.05
N ILE A 13 11.88 -10.06 0.68
CA ILE A 13 12.85 -9.44 1.61
C ILE A 13 13.17 -10.39 2.77
N VAL A 14 12.19 -11.14 3.29
CA VAL A 14 12.45 -12.11 4.35
C VAL A 14 13.45 -13.19 3.92
N GLN A 15 13.53 -13.51 2.62
CA GLN A 15 14.46 -14.50 2.07
C GLN A 15 15.91 -14.00 1.95
N THR A 16 16.17 -12.69 2.09
CA THR A 16 17.55 -12.17 2.06
C THR A 16 18.31 -12.44 3.36
N ARG A 17 17.60 -12.79 4.44
CA ARG A 17 18.21 -13.21 5.70
C ARG A 17 18.75 -14.63 5.56
N VAL A 18 20.03 -14.81 5.86
CA VAL A 18 20.67 -16.14 5.89
C VAL A 18 20.13 -16.90 7.10
N VAL A 19 19.28 -17.88 6.85
CA VAL A 19 18.68 -18.73 7.89
C VAL A 19 19.03 -20.18 7.58
N SER A 20 19.61 -20.88 8.56
CA SER A 20 19.85 -22.32 8.48
C SER A 20 18.52 -23.08 8.40
N ARG A 21 18.48 -24.18 7.63
CA ARG A 21 17.24 -24.94 7.37
C ARG A 21 16.80 -25.85 8.52
N ASP A 22 17.36 -25.67 9.71
CA ASP A 22 16.92 -26.36 10.92
C ASP A 22 15.63 -25.75 11.49
N GLU A 23 14.83 -26.59 12.14
CA GLU A 23 13.51 -26.22 12.66
C GLU A 23 13.59 -25.09 13.70
N ALA A 24 14.63 -25.09 14.54
CA ALA A 24 14.83 -24.09 15.59
C ALA A 24 15.17 -22.71 15.00
N SER A 25 16.09 -22.64 14.04
CA SER A 25 16.45 -21.40 13.34
C SER A 25 15.29 -20.86 12.52
N LEU A 26 14.51 -21.72 11.86
CA LEU A 26 13.33 -21.30 11.12
C LEU A 26 12.23 -20.74 12.06
N ALA A 27 11.98 -21.39 13.19
CA ALA A 27 11.05 -20.88 14.20
C ALA A 27 11.50 -19.52 14.78
N SER A 28 12.80 -19.37 15.04
CA SER A 28 13.38 -18.10 15.51
C SER A 28 13.26 -16.99 14.46
N ALA A 29 13.56 -17.30 13.19
CA ALA A 29 13.43 -16.37 12.07
C ALA A 29 11.98 -15.92 11.89
N ILE A 30 11.00 -16.85 11.92
CA ILE A 30 9.58 -16.52 11.85
C ILE A 30 9.16 -15.62 13.01
N ARG A 31 9.61 -15.90 14.25
CA ARG A 31 9.30 -15.07 15.41
C ARG A 31 9.86 -13.66 15.27
N LEU A 32 11.09 -13.52 14.81
CA LEU A 32 11.74 -12.23 14.61
C LEU A 32 11.07 -11.44 13.48
N SER A 33 10.82 -12.08 12.32
CA SER A 33 10.09 -11.46 11.22
C SER A 33 8.68 -11.03 11.64
N ARG A 34 7.99 -11.84 12.44
CA ARG A 34 6.68 -11.46 12.98
C ARG A 34 6.76 -10.21 13.87
N LEU A 35 7.77 -10.13 14.74
CA LEU A 35 7.97 -8.96 15.59
C LEU A 35 8.27 -7.71 14.75
N ASP A 36 9.18 -7.82 13.78
CA ASP A 36 9.55 -6.74 12.85
C ASP A 36 8.34 -6.21 12.08
N THR A 37 7.51 -7.10 11.53
CA THR A 37 6.26 -6.72 10.86
C THR A 37 5.28 -6.06 11.82
N ILE A 38 5.08 -6.58 13.04
CA ILE A 38 4.16 -6.00 14.03
C ILE A 38 4.62 -4.59 14.40
N VAL A 39 5.89 -4.39 14.74
CA VAL A 39 6.42 -3.07 15.11
C VAL A 39 6.26 -2.09 13.95
N SER A 40 6.59 -2.50 12.73
CA SER A 40 6.45 -1.66 11.53
C SER A 40 4.99 -1.27 11.27
N LEU A 41 4.04 -2.21 11.39
CA LEU A 41 2.62 -1.93 11.18
C LEU A 41 2.00 -1.09 12.29
N VAL A 42 2.43 -1.28 13.55
CA VAL A 42 2.00 -0.43 14.67
C VAL A 42 2.50 1.00 14.47
N LEU A 43 3.75 1.19 14.04
CA LEU A 43 4.27 2.52 13.74
C LEU A 43 3.48 3.18 12.60
N ALA A 44 3.19 2.45 11.52
CA ALA A 44 2.37 2.94 10.42
C ALA A 44 0.93 3.29 10.88
N LEU A 45 0.35 2.50 11.78
CA LEU A 45 -0.95 2.80 12.39
C LEU A 45 -0.90 4.10 13.20
N LEU A 46 0.14 4.31 14.00
CA LEU A 46 0.30 5.54 14.79
C LEU A 46 0.44 6.76 13.90
N ILE A 47 1.17 6.67 12.78
CA ILE A 47 1.28 7.76 11.81
C ILE A 47 -0.08 8.07 11.17
N ASN A 48 -0.82 7.04 10.71
CA ASN A 48 -2.15 7.23 10.14
C ASN A 48 -3.12 7.84 11.16
N ALA A 49 -3.07 7.39 12.42
CA ALA A 49 -3.87 7.95 13.50
C ALA A 49 -3.50 9.42 13.78
N ALA A 50 -2.22 9.76 13.80
CA ALA A 50 -1.76 11.14 13.98
C ALA A 50 -2.25 12.06 12.85
N ILE A 51 -2.18 11.62 11.59
CA ILE A 51 -2.71 12.38 10.44
C ILE A 51 -4.23 12.57 10.59
N LEU A 52 -4.97 11.52 10.98
CA LEU A 52 -6.41 11.60 11.17
C LEU A 52 -6.80 12.56 12.31
N ILE A 53 -6.12 12.48 13.46
CA ILE A 53 -6.34 13.37 14.60
C ILE A 53 -6.02 14.82 14.23
N LEU A 54 -4.92 15.04 13.49
CA LEU A 54 -4.54 16.36 13.01
C LEU A 54 -5.57 16.93 12.03
N ALA A 55 -6.10 16.10 11.12
CA ALA A 55 -7.15 16.49 10.21
C ALA A 55 -8.44 16.86 10.94
N ALA A 56 -8.83 16.07 11.94
CA ALA A 56 -9.98 16.37 12.77
C ALA A 56 -9.79 17.69 13.54
N SER A 57 -8.63 17.90 14.19
CA SER A 57 -8.39 19.11 14.97
C SER A 57 -8.26 20.37 14.11
N ALA A 58 -7.61 20.28 12.95
CA ALA A 58 -7.35 21.44 12.10
C ALA A 58 -8.55 21.86 11.24
N PHE A 59 -9.38 20.91 10.77
CA PHE A 59 -10.46 21.19 9.82
C PHE A 59 -11.88 21.00 10.38
N HIS A 60 -12.10 20.01 11.26
CA HIS A 60 -13.43 19.81 11.84
C HIS A 60 -13.77 20.87 12.87
N ALA A 61 -12.80 21.28 13.71
CA ALA A 61 -12.99 22.31 14.72
C ALA A 61 -13.13 23.74 14.14
N THR A 62 -12.67 23.97 12.91
CA THR A 62 -12.63 25.29 12.26
C THR A 62 -13.74 25.50 11.21
N GLY A 63 -14.60 24.49 10.98
CA GLY A 63 -15.71 24.57 10.02
C GLY A 63 -15.29 24.45 8.54
N HIS A 64 -14.04 24.10 8.25
CA HIS A 64 -13.52 23.93 6.89
C HIS A 64 -13.84 22.52 6.35
N THR A 65 -15.05 22.32 5.84
CA THR A 65 -15.52 21.02 5.29
C THR A 65 -15.11 20.74 3.84
N GLN A 66 -14.44 21.70 3.18
CA GLN A 66 -14.10 21.68 1.73
C GLN A 66 -12.66 21.26 1.42
N VAL A 67 -11.92 20.69 2.37
CA VAL A 67 -10.54 20.26 2.13
C VAL A 67 -10.56 18.93 1.39
N THR A 68 -10.51 19.01 0.07
CA THR A 68 -10.57 17.84 -0.82
C THR A 68 -9.24 17.55 -1.53
N GLU A 69 -8.25 18.45 -1.44
CA GLU A 69 -7.02 18.35 -2.23
C GLU A 69 -5.74 18.33 -1.37
N ILE A 70 -4.72 17.66 -1.90
CA ILE A 70 -3.37 17.54 -1.28
C ILE A 70 -2.74 18.93 -1.08
N GLU A 71 -3.14 19.92 -1.88
CA GLU A 71 -2.69 21.30 -1.82
C GLU A 71 -3.10 21.98 -0.50
N ASP A 72 -4.20 21.56 0.11
CA ASP A 72 -4.64 22.07 1.42
C ASP A 72 -4.04 21.31 2.60
N ALA A 73 -3.41 20.15 2.36
CA ALA A 73 -2.95 19.28 3.43
C ALA A 73 -1.82 19.90 4.27
N TYR A 74 -1.03 20.85 3.75
CA TYR A 74 -0.03 21.56 4.58
C TYR A 74 -0.67 22.45 5.65
N LYS A 75 -1.93 22.89 5.44
CA LYS A 75 -2.67 23.69 6.43
C LYS A 75 -2.92 22.91 7.72
N LEU A 76 -2.89 21.58 7.67
CA LEU A 76 -2.91 20.70 8.84
C LEU A 76 -1.75 20.97 9.81
N LEU A 77 -0.57 21.33 9.28
CA LEU A 77 0.62 21.57 10.08
C LEU A 77 0.74 23.02 10.56
N ALA A 78 0.02 23.96 9.92
CA ALA A 78 0.11 25.38 10.24
C ALA A 78 -0.16 25.71 11.72
N PRO A 79 -1.11 25.08 12.43
CA PRO A 79 -1.34 25.34 13.86
C PRO A 79 -0.21 24.89 14.79
N ILE A 80 0.64 23.95 14.36
CA ILE A 80 1.70 23.36 15.20
C ILE A 80 3.04 24.06 14.99
N VAL A 81 3.39 24.32 13.73
CA VAL A 81 4.74 24.81 13.34
C VAL A 81 4.73 26.19 12.70
N GLY A 82 3.57 26.80 12.51
CA GLY A 82 3.40 28.04 11.76
C GLY A 82 3.33 27.83 10.24
N THR A 83 2.68 28.74 9.52
CA THR A 83 2.33 28.60 8.10
C THR A 83 3.54 28.43 7.17
N GLY A 84 4.63 29.16 7.42
CA GLY A 84 5.84 29.10 6.58
C GLY A 84 6.59 27.77 6.70
N LEU A 85 6.79 27.27 7.93
CA LEU A 85 7.47 25.99 8.16
C LEU A 85 6.58 24.79 7.80
N ALA A 86 5.26 24.91 7.98
CA ALA A 86 4.29 23.88 7.61
C ALA A 86 4.40 23.48 6.13
N ALA A 87 4.46 24.46 5.23
CA ALA A 87 4.58 24.22 3.80
C ALA A 87 5.89 23.50 3.44
N ILE A 88 7.01 23.93 4.03
CA ILE A 88 8.33 23.33 3.78
C ILE A 88 8.37 21.89 4.30
N LEU A 89 7.94 21.66 5.55
CA LEU A 89 7.92 20.33 6.15
C LEU A 89 6.99 19.37 5.39
N PHE A 90 5.82 19.86 4.96
CA PHE A 90 4.91 19.08 4.14
C PHE A 90 5.54 18.72 2.80
N ALA A 91 6.16 19.69 2.10
CA ALA A 91 6.81 19.46 0.82
C ALA A 91 7.97 18.44 0.93
N VAL A 92 8.81 18.55 1.97
CA VAL A 92 9.90 17.60 2.22
C VAL A 92 9.36 16.21 2.53
N THR A 93 8.32 16.12 3.37
CA THR A 93 7.68 14.83 3.72
C THR A 93 7.03 14.17 2.51
N LEU A 94 6.31 14.94 1.69
CA LEU A 94 5.67 14.47 0.47
C LEU A 94 6.71 13.99 -0.55
N PHE A 95 7.82 14.73 -0.71
CA PHE A 95 8.93 14.34 -1.56
C PHE A 95 9.59 13.04 -1.08
N ALA A 96 9.89 12.94 0.22
CA ALA A 96 10.48 11.74 0.82
C ALA A 96 9.58 10.51 0.66
N SER A 97 8.27 10.66 0.88
CA SER A 97 7.27 9.61 0.65
C SER A 97 7.27 9.12 -0.82
N GLY A 98 7.34 10.05 -1.79
CA GLY A 98 7.43 9.71 -3.21
C GLY A 98 8.69 8.93 -3.59
N GLN A 99 9.84 9.24 -2.96
CA GLN A 99 11.07 8.46 -3.17
C GLN A 99 10.97 7.05 -2.59
N SER A 100 10.43 6.93 -1.37
CA SER A 100 10.20 5.62 -0.72
C SER A 100 9.27 4.72 -1.55
N SER A 101 8.18 5.28 -2.08
CA SER A 101 7.26 4.57 -2.98
C SER A 101 7.96 4.09 -4.27
N THR A 102 8.82 4.92 -4.85
CA THR A 102 9.58 4.55 -6.06
C THR A 102 10.49 3.35 -5.80
N PHE A 103 11.21 3.33 -4.68
CA PHE A 103 12.10 2.22 -4.33
C PHE A 103 11.31 0.91 -4.13
N THR A 104 10.30 0.97 -3.26
CA THR A 104 9.42 -0.15 -2.92
C THR A 104 8.75 -0.72 -4.17
N GLY A 105 8.21 0.14 -5.03
CA GLY A 105 7.57 -0.26 -6.29
C GLY A 105 8.54 -0.93 -7.28
N THR A 106 9.79 -0.47 -7.37
CA THR A 106 10.76 -1.12 -8.25
C THR A 106 11.19 -2.50 -7.76
N ILE A 107 11.31 -2.72 -6.44
CA ILE A 107 11.67 -4.05 -5.91
C ILE A 107 10.47 -4.99 -6.03
N ALA A 108 9.27 -4.55 -5.63
CA ALA A 108 8.06 -5.35 -5.76
C ALA A 108 7.79 -5.73 -7.23
N GLY A 109 7.98 -4.78 -8.16
CA GLY A 109 7.88 -5.03 -9.58
C GLY A 109 8.89 -6.07 -10.07
N GLN A 110 10.11 -6.09 -9.54
CA GLN A 110 11.09 -7.12 -9.87
C GLN A 110 10.62 -8.50 -9.45
N VAL A 111 10.17 -8.63 -8.20
CA VAL A 111 9.71 -9.90 -7.63
C VAL A 111 8.55 -10.46 -8.44
N ILE A 112 7.60 -9.61 -8.82
CA ILE A 112 6.45 -10.00 -9.63
C ILE A 112 6.88 -10.38 -11.05
N MET A 113 7.73 -9.58 -11.70
CA MET A 113 8.16 -9.85 -13.09
C MET A 113 9.03 -11.10 -13.20
N GLU A 114 9.96 -11.32 -12.28
CA GLU A 114 10.80 -12.52 -12.27
C GLU A 114 10.01 -13.76 -11.84
N GLY A 115 9.08 -13.61 -10.89
CA GLY A 115 8.25 -14.71 -10.40
C GLY A 115 7.18 -15.17 -11.40
N PHE A 116 6.37 -14.24 -11.91
CA PHE A 116 5.23 -14.56 -12.78
C PHE A 116 5.57 -14.56 -14.26
N LEU A 117 6.35 -13.58 -14.73
CA LEU A 117 6.68 -13.43 -16.15
C LEU A 117 8.03 -14.03 -16.53
N ARG A 118 8.83 -14.49 -15.55
CA ARG A 118 10.21 -14.96 -15.72
C ARG A 118 11.08 -14.00 -16.53
N LEU A 119 10.79 -12.71 -16.42
CA LEU A 119 11.40 -11.66 -17.24
C LEU A 119 12.33 -10.82 -16.38
N LYS A 120 13.61 -10.78 -16.78
CA LYS A 120 14.67 -10.02 -16.09
C LYS A 120 14.97 -8.74 -16.86
N ILE A 121 14.46 -7.62 -16.36
CA ILE A 121 14.83 -6.28 -16.84
C ILE A 121 15.66 -5.53 -15.80
N PRO A 122 16.66 -4.76 -16.23
CA PRO A 122 17.45 -3.94 -15.32
C PRO A 122 16.60 -2.86 -14.64
N CYS A 123 17.00 -2.48 -13.42
CA CYS A 123 16.23 -1.57 -12.56
C CYS A 123 15.90 -0.22 -13.22
N TYR A 124 16.81 0.34 -14.03
CA TYR A 124 16.59 1.62 -14.69
C TYR A 124 15.49 1.55 -15.76
N GLN A 125 15.47 0.47 -16.57
CA GLN A 125 14.43 0.26 -17.58
C GLN A 125 13.08 0.06 -16.90
N ARG A 126 13.03 -0.78 -15.86
CA ARG A 126 11.80 -1.00 -15.08
C ARG A 126 11.25 0.30 -14.52
N ARG A 127 12.10 1.10 -13.88
CA ARG A 127 11.73 2.41 -13.30
C ARG A 127 11.22 3.38 -14.37
N LEU A 128 11.87 3.42 -15.53
CA LEU A 128 11.48 4.32 -16.61
C LEU A 128 10.14 3.91 -17.22
N ILE A 129 9.94 2.62 -17.47
CA ILE A 129 8.68 2.09 -18.01
C ILE A 129 7.53 2.33 -17.03
N THR A 130 7.67 1.97 -15.75
CA THR A 130 6.59 2.13 -14.77
C THR A 130 6.28 3.60 -14.49
N ARG A 131 7.30 4.50 -14.49
CA ARG A 131 7.06 5.94 -14.39
C ARG A 131 6.43 6.52 -15.64
N ALA A 132 6.83 6.11 -16.83
CA ALA A 132 6.22 6.57 -18.06
C ALA A 132 4.75 6.16 -18.12
N LEU A 133 4.44 4.90 -17.79
CA LEU A 133 3.06 4.40 -17.72
C LEU A 133 2.20 5.10 -16.67
N ALA A 134 2.79 5.62 -15.59
CA ALA A 134 2.06 6.39 -14.58
C ALA A 134 1.92 7.88 -14.95
N LEU A 135 3.01 8.51 -15.39
CA LEU A 135 3.08 9.96 -15.61
C LEU A 135 2.45 10.37 -16.95
N VAL A 136 2.64 9.61 -18.02
CA VAL A 136 2.11 9.98 -19.35
C VAL A 136 0.58 10.09 -19.32
N PRO A 137 -0.18 9.11 -18.81
CA PRO A 137 -1.64 9.24 -18.70
C PRO A 137 -2.05 10.37 -17.76
N ALA A 138 -1.31 10.59 -16.66
CA ALA A 138 -1.60 11.67 -15.72
C ALA A 138 -1.43 13.05 -16.37
N VAL A 139 -0.33 13.28 -17.09
CA VAL A 139 -0.06 14.54 -17.79
C VAL A 139 -1.09 14.79 -18.89
N ILE A 140 -1.43 13.77 -19.67
CA ILE A 140 -2.48 13.87 -20.70
C ILE A 140 -3.84 14.19 -20.05
N GLY A 141 -4.18 13.52 -18.96
CA GLY A 141 -5.43 13.75 -18.22
C GLY A 141 -5.52 15.19 -17.69
N VAL A 142 -4.45 15.72 -17.10
CA VAL A 142 -4.40 17.11 -16.63
C VAL A 142 -4.50 18.10 -17.79
N TYR A 143 -3.81 17.83 -18.90
CA TYR A 143 -3.86 18.70 -20.08
C TYR A 143 -5.27 18.78 -20.70
N LEU A 144 -6.00 17.66 -20.73
CA LEU A 144 -7.33 17.59 -21.34
C LEU A 144 -8.47 18.00 -20.39
N MET A 145 -8.39 17.64 -19.11
CA MET A 145 -9.50 17.73 -18.15
C MET A 145 -9.25 18.71 -16.99
N GLY A 146 -8.08 19.35 -16.93
CA GLY A 146 -7.72 20.33 -15.88
C GLY A 146 -7.39 19.70 -14.52
N ASN A 147 -7.29 20.54 -13.47
CA ASN A 147 -6.81 20.13 -12.13
C ASN A 147 -7.70 19.06 -11.45
N GLY A 148 -9.02 19.07 -11.69
CA GLY A 148 -9.94 18.08 -11.13
C GLY A 148 -9.74 16.64 -11.65
N ALA A 149 -8.94 16.47 -12.71
CA ALA A 149 -8.59 15.15 -13.26
C ALA A 149 -7.68 14.34 -12.32
N VAL A 150 -6.83 15.02 -11.53
CA VAL A 150 -5.85 14.37 -10.66
C VAL A 150 -6.55 13.54 -9.59
N GLY A 151 -7.55 14.13 -8.92
CA GLY A 151 -8.36 13.42 -7.91
C GLY A 151 -9.06 12.20 -8.50
N LYS A 152 -9.68 12.33 -9.68
CA LYS A 152 -10.36 11.22 -10.36
C LYS A 152 -9.40 10.10 -10.76
N LEU A 153 -8.22 10.44 -11.29
CA LEU A 153 -7.18 9.48 -11.65
C LEU A 153 -6.60 8.76 -10.41
N LEU A 154 -6.46 9.49 -9.29
CA LEU A 154 -6.05 8.90 -8.02
C LEU A 154 -7.09 7.89 -7.52
N VAL A 155 -8.38 8.24 -7.53
CA VAL A 155 -9.46 7.32 -7.15
C VAL A 155 -9.49 6.10 -8.06
N ALA A 156 -9.42 6.29 -9.38
CA ALA A 156 -9.37 5.19 -10.36
C ALA A 156 -8.18 4.24 -10.09
N SER A 157 -7.02 4.80 -9.74
CA SER A 157 -5.85 4.00 -9.37
C SER A 157 -6.10 3.17 -8.10
N GLN A 158 -6.83 3.71 -7.13
CA GLN A 158 -7.22 2.96 -5.92
C GLN A 158 -8.21 1.83 -6.24
N VAL A 159 -9.13 2.03 -7.19
CA VAL A 159 -10.04 0.98 -7.65
C VAL A 159 -9.26 -0.17 -8.30
N VAL A 160 -8.26 0.14 -9.12
CA VAL A 160 -7.41 -0.90 -9.71
C VAL A 160 -6.64 -1.67 -8.63
N LEU A 161 -6.12 -0.97 -7.61
CA LEU A 161 -5.46 -1.63 -6.47
C LEU A 161 -6.41 -2.50 -5.64
N SER A 162 -7.66 -2.07 -5.45
CA SER A 162 -8.66 -2.85 -4.70
C SER A 162 -9.04 -4.13 -5.43
N LEU A 163 -9.16 -4.07 -6.76
CA LEU A 163 -9.39 -5.23 -7.62
C LEU A 163 -8.24 -6.24 -7.59
N GLN A 164 -6.99 -5.79 -7.46
CA GLN A 164 -5.82 -6.68 -7.40
C GLN A 164 -5.72 -7.47 -6.08
N LEU A 165 -6.27 -6.93 -5.00
CA LEU A 165 -6.05 -7.43 -3.65
C LEU A 165 -6.56 -8.88 -3.44
N PRO A 166 -7.78 -9.26 -3.85
CA PRO A 166 -8.25 -10.64 -3.73
C PRO A 166 -7.35 -11.65 -4.46
N PHE A 167 -6.82 -11.29 -5.64
CA PHE A 167 -5.92 -12.15 -6.40
C PHE A 167 -4.56 -12.36 -5.73
N ALA A 168 -4.11 -11.42 -4.89
CA ALA A 168 -2.90 -11.60 -4.09
C ALA A 168 -3.17 -12.37 -2.78
N LEU A 169 -4.30 -12.07 -2.11
CA LEU A 169 -4.64 -12.70 -0.82
C LEU A 169 -5.05 -14.17 -0.96
N TYR A 170 -5.85 -14.51 -1.96
CA TYR A 170 -6.37 -15.88 -2.11
C TYR A 170 -5.24 -16.92 -2.22
N PRO A 171 -4.23 -16.77 -3.13
CA PRO A 171 -3.12 -17.69 -3.21
C PRO A 171 -2.29 -17.71 -1.93
N LEU A 172 -2.05 -16.54 -1.32
CA LEU A 172 -1.30 -16.45 -0.07
C LEU A 172 -1.95 -17.27 1.05
N ILE A 173 -3.25 -17.09 1.27
CA ILE A 173 -4.00 -17.84 2.29
C ILE A 173 -4.03 -19.33 1.96
N ARG A 174 -4.21 -19.69 0.69
CA ARG A 174 -4.18 -21.09 0.27
C ARG A 174 -2.82 -21.74 0.51
N MET A 175 -1.73 -21.11 0.10
CA MET A 175 -0.37 -21.64 0.23
C MET A 175 0.09 -21.71 1.69
N THR A 176 -0.26 -20.72 2.51
CA THR A 176 0.09 -20.71 3.95
C THR A 176 -0.74 -21.71 4.79
N ASN A 177 -1.89 -22.13 4.28
CA ASN A 177 -2.72 -23.17 4.91
C ASN A 177 -2.36 -24.59 4.44
N ASP A 178 -1.59 -24.74 3.37
CA ASP A 178 -1.23 -26.05 2.83
C ASP A 178 -0.10 -26.69 3.65
N ARG A 179 -0.41 -27.81 4.32
CA ARG A 179 0.57 -28.58 5.10
C ARG A 179 1.63 -29.25 4.23
N ALA A 180 1.35 -29.50 2.95
CA ALA A 180 2.35 -30.04 2.02
C ALA A 180 3.44 -28.99 1.71
N LEU A 181 3.08 -27.71 1.68
CA LEU A 181 4.01 -26.61 1.42
C LEU A 181 4.70 -26.09 2.69
N MET A 182 3.94 -25.92 3.78
CA MET A 182 4.42 -25.27 5.02
C MET A 182 4.88 -26.25 6.10
N GLY A 183 4.58 -27.55 5.96
CA GLY A 183 4.93 -28.57 6.95
C GLY A 183 4.36 -28.24 8.34
N LYS A 184 5.22 -28.27 9.36
CA LYS A 184 4.87 -27.94 10.75
C LYS A 184 4.52 -26.47 10.98
N PHE A 185 4.90 -25.57 10.07
CA PHE A 185 4.66 -24.12 10.17
C PHE A 185 3.37 -23.68 9.47
N ALA A 186 2.51 -24.62 9.05
CA ALA A 186 1.20 -24.31 8.50
C ALA A 186 0.33 -23.56 9.52
N ASN A 187 -0.56 -22.71 9.03
CA ASN A 187 -1.42 -21.90 9.89
C ASN A 187 -2.27 -22.74 10.87
N ALA A 188 -2.34 -22.26 12.12
CA ALA A 188 -3.27 -22.79 13.11
C ALA A 188 -4.74 -22.53 12.70
N LEU A 189 -5.67 -23.30 13.25
CA LEU A 189 -7.09 -23.22 12.89
C LEU A 189 -7.68 -21.81 13.11
N HIS A 190 -7.29 -21.14 14.20
CA HIS A 190 -7.72 -19.76 14.48
C HIS A 190 -7.20 -18.77 13.44
N THR A 191 -5.93 -18.87 13.06
CA THR A 191 -5.32 -18.02 12.01
C THR A 191 -5.99 -18.28 10.67
N LYS A 192 -6.27 -19.55 10.34
CA LYS A 192 -6.99 -19.92 9.12
C LYS A 192 -8.39 -19.31 9.07
N ALA A 193 -9.17 -19.46 10.15
CA ALA A 193 -10.52 -18.91 10.23
C ALA A 193 -10.51 -17.38 10.11
N LEU A 194 -9.60 -16.71 10.85
CA LEU A 194 -9.45 -15.26 10.80
C LEU A 194 -9.01 -14.77 9.41
N ALA A 195 -8.06 -15.47 8.76
CA ALA A 195 -7.59 -15.10 7.43
C ALA A 195 -8.70 -15.20 6.37
N TRP A 196 -9.50 -16.27 6.40
CA TRP A 196 -10.64 -16.43 5.49
C TRP A 196 -11.76 -15.43 5.77
N LEU A 197 -12.02 -15.11 7.04
CA LEU A 197 -12.98 -14.07 7.42
C LEU A 197 -12.53 -12.69 6.91
N LEU A 198 -11.27 -12.31 7.13
CA LEU A 198 -10.72 -11.05 6.63
C LEU A 198 -10.73 -11.01 5.10
N PHE A 199 -10.41 -12.12 4.43
CA PHE A 199 -10.51 -12.21 2.97
C PHE A 199 -11.94 -11.95 2.48
N ALA A 200 -12.95 -12.55 3.12
CA ALA A 200 -14.34 -12.34 2.75
C ALA A 200 -14.77 -10.88 2.98
N VAL A 201 -14.46 -10.30 4.14
CA VAL A 201 -14.78 -8.91 4.48
C VAL A 201 -14.11 -7.92 3.50
N ILE A 202 -12.82 -8.09 3.24
CA ILE A 202 -12.08 -7.19 2.34
C ILE A 202 -12.58 -7.35 0.90
N SER A 203 -12.86 -8.57 0.45
CA SER A 203 -13.39 -8.80 -0.91
C SER A 203 -14.79 -8.20 -1.07
N ALA A 204 -15.65 -8.30 -0.05
CA ALA A 204 -16.97 -7.67 -0.07
C ALA A 204 -16.87 -6.13 -0.08
N ALA A 205 -15.99 -5.55 0.75
CA ALA A 205 -15.77 -4.11 0.77
C ALA A 205 -15.20 -3.59 -0.57
N ASN A 206 -14.27 -4.33 -1.18
CA ASN A 206 -13.73 -3.99 -2.50
C ASN A 206 -14.79 -4.10 -3.59
N ALA A 207 -15.62 -5.15 -3.57
CA ALA A 207 -16.72 -5.30 -4.52
C ALA A 207 -17.72 -4.14 -4.39
N TRP A 208 -18.08 -3.77 -3.16
CA TRP A 208 -18.95 -2.63 -2.89
C TRP A 208 -18.35 -1.32 -3.41
N LEU A 209 -17.06 -1.05 -3.15
CA LEU A 209 -16.36 0.14 -3.65
C LEU A 209 -16.32 0.19 -5.19
N VAL A 210 -16.12 -0.96 -5.84
CA VAL A 210 -16.12 -1.04 -7.31
C VAL A 210 -17.51 -0.74 -7.86
N VAL A 211 -18.57 -1.34 -7.29
CA VAL A 211 -19.95 -1.08 -7.71
C VAL A 211 -20.29 0.40 -7.54
N GLN A 212 -19.97 0.98 -6.38
CA GLN A 212 -20.20 2.40 -6.12
C GLN A 212 -19.47 3.28 -7.14
N THR A 213 -18.17 3.05 -7.36
CA THR A 213 -17.39 3.88 -8.29
C THR A 213 -17.89 3.76 -9.74
N VAL A 214 -18.31 2.56 -10.14
CA VAL A 214 -18.88 2.33 -11.47
C VAL A 214 -20.23 3.03 -11.61
N MET A 215 -21.09 2.96 -10.61
CA MET A 215 -22.35 3.69 -10.60
C MET A 215 -22.15 5.20 -10.66
N ASP A 216 -21.21 5.74 -9.88
CA ASP A 216 -20.88 7.18 -9.88
C ASP A 216 -20.27 7.67 -11.21
N TRP A 217 -19.70 6.77 -12.02
CA TRP A 217 -19.22 7.10 -13.37
C TRP A 217 -20.31 7.04 -14.44
N PHE A 218 -21.37 6.27 -14.22
CA PHE A 218 -22.49 6.13 -15.14
C PHE A 218 -23.71 7.01 -14.79
N ALA A 219 -23.69 7.67 -13.63
CA ALA A 219 -24.68 8.67 -13.20
C ALA A 219 -24.28 10.09 -13.64
#